data_AF-A0A1Y2V4P5-F1
#
_entry.id   AF-A0A1Y2V4P5-F1
#
_cell.length_a   1.000
_cell.length_b   1.000
_cell.length_c   1.000
_cell.angle_alpha   90.00
_cell.angle_beta   90.00
_cell.angle_gamma   90.00
#
_symmetry.space_group_name_H-M   'P 1'
#
loop_
_entity.id
_entity.type
_entity.pdbx_description
1 polymer ?
#
loop_
_entity_poly.entity_id
_entity_poly.type
_entity_poly.pdbx_seq_one_letter_code
_entity_poly.pdbx_strand_id
1 'polypeptide(L)'
;LRALEAFQEELRTRLLEHTIALDTMHALKKRVRSVQKEKLSLRTDIMRIRAEREQVALKMDAVRIRHETASKESLNRLGLSSTMDDIELAIENGKSAPDLNPKEQKAAELSNLELLISRIASQASAASDGGGNLKQVKDFNAFLERAAAALE
;
A
#
# COMPACT_ATOMS: atom_id res chain seq x y z
N LEU A 1 -8.51 73.45 -60.73
CA LEU A 1 -8.82 73.69 -59.30
C LEU A 1 -9.47 72.46 -58.66
N ARG A 2 -10.65 72.00 -59.13
CA ARG A 2 -11.34 70.81 -58.58
C ARG A 2 -10.54 69.50 -58.44
N ALA A 3 -9.68 69.16 -59.41
CA ALA A 3 -8.87 67.93 -59.32
C ALA A 3 -7.80 67.99 -58.22
N LEU A 4 -7.29 69.18 -57.93
CA LEU A 4 -6.27 69.39 -56.91
C LEU A 4 -6.89 69.39 -55.51
N GLU A 5 -8.09 69.95 -55.38
CA GLU A 5 -8.92 69.86 -54.16
C GLU A 5 -9.34 68.41 -53.86
N ALA A 6 -9.77 67.65 -54.88
CA ALA A 6 -10.13 66.24 -54.72
C ALA A 6 -8.93 65.39 -54.26
N PHE A 7 -7.75 65.62 -54.84
CA PHE A 7 -6.52 64.95 -54.43
C PHE A 7 -6.10 65.32 -53.00
N GLN A 8 -6.27 66.59 -52.62
CA GLN A 8 -5.98 67.06 -51.26
C GLN A 8 -6.88 66.39 -50.22
N GLU A 9 -8.18 66.25 -50.51
CA GLU A 9 -9.12 65.57 -49.61
C GLU A 9 -8.87 64.05 -49.54
N GLU A 10 -8.51 63.40 -50.66
CA GLU A 10 -8.12 61.99 -50.65
C GLU A 10 -6.84 61.78 -49.83
N LEU A 11 -5.82 62.64 -50.00
CA LEU A 11 -4.58 62.58 -49.24
C LEU A 11 -4.85 62.76 -47.74
N ARG A 12 -5.69 63.72 -47.36
CA ARG A 12 -6.09 63.95 -45.97
C ARG A 12 -6.80 62.73 -45.39
N THR A 13 -7.71 62.12 -46.15
CA THR A 13 -8.43 60.92 -45.74
C THR A 13 -7.47 59.75 -45.51
N ARG A 14 -6.56 59.48 -46.45
CA ARG A 14 -5.56 58.41 -46.29
C ARG A 14 -4.61 58.64 -45.12
N LEU A 15 -4.19 59.88 -44.89
CA LEU A 15 -3.34 60.20 -43.73
C LEU A 15 -4.10 59.97 -42.41
N LEU A 16 -5.37 60.35 -42.34
CA LEU A 16 -6.22 60.06 -41.18
C LEU A 16 -6.40 58.55 -40.98
N GLU A 17 -6.66 57.80 -42.04
CA GLU A 17 -6.75 56.33 -41.98
C GLU A 17 -5.46 55.70 -41.46
N HIS A 18 -4.30 56.17 -41.92
CA HIS A 18 -3.01 55.69 -41.42
C HIS A 18 -2.78 56.05 -39.95
N THR A 19 -3.18 57.23 -39.49
CA THR A 19 -3.12 57.60 -38.07
C THR A 19 -4.03 56.69 -37.22
N ILE A 20 -5.26 56.45 -37.65
CA ILE A 20 -6.19 55.53 -36.97
C ILE A 20 -5.61 54.11 -36.93
N ALA A 21 -5.02 53.64 -38.03
CA ALA A 21 -4.37 52.33 -38.09
C ALA A 21 -3.19 52.24 -37.10
N LEU A 22 -2.38 53.29 -36.97
CA LEU A 22 -1.28 53.33 -36.00
C LEU A 22 -1.80 53.31 -34.55
N ASP A 23 -2.82 54.11 -34.23
CA ASP A 23 -3.40 54.16 -32.89
C ASP A 23 -4.03 52.83 -32.48
N THR A 24 -4.75 52.19 -33.41
CA THR A 24 -5.33 50.85 -33.18
C THR A 24 -4.25 49.78 -32.99
N MET A 25 -3.16 49.84 -33.76
CA MET A 25 -2.01 48.94 -33.56
C MET A 25 -1.34 49.14 -32.20
N HIS A 26 -1.17 50.39 -31.75
CA HIS A 26 -0.62 50.69 -30.43
C HIS A 26 -1.53 50.19 -29.30
N ALA A 27 -2.84 50.40 -29.41
CA ALA A 27 -3.82 49.89 -28.45
C ALA A 27 -3.81 48.35 -28.41
N LEU A 28 -3.78 47.70 -29.57
CA LEU A 28 -3.74 46.25 -29.67
C LEU A 28 -2.45 45.68 -29.05
N LYS A 29 -1.29 46.29 -29.31
CA LYS A 29 0.00 45.89 -28.72
C LYS A 29 -0.02 45.98 -27.20
N LYS A 30 -0.63 47.03 -26.62
CA LYS A 30 -0.80 47.15 -25.16
C LYS A 30 -1.69 46.03 -24.63
N ARG A 31 -2.82 45.75 -25.29
CA ARG A 31 -3.75 44.67 -24.88
C ARG A 31 -3.08 43.29 -24.94
N VAL A 32 -2.34 43.00 -26.00
CA VAL A 32 -1.59 41.75 -26.14
C VAL A 32 -0.60 41.58 -24.99
N ARG A 33 0.14 42.63 -24.62
CA ARG A 33 1.06 42.59 -23.47
C ARG A 33 0.34 42.33 -22.14
N SER A 34 -0.83 42.93 -21.91
CA SER A 34 -1.65 42.67 -20.72
C SER A 34 -2.06 41.20 -20.64
N VAL A 35 -2.65 40.68 -21.72
CA VAL A 35 -3.12 39.28 -21.79
C VAL A 35 -1.94 38.30 -21.65
N GLN A 36 -0.77 38.61 -22.21
CA GLN A 36 0.42 37.78 -22.02
C GLN A 36 0.88 37.74 -20.55
N LYS A 37 0.82 38.88 -19.84
CA LYS A 37 1.14 38.93 -18.42
C LYS A 37 0.14 38.11 -17.58
N GLU A 38 -1.15 38.25 -17.85
CA GLU A 38 -2.21 37.47 -17.20
C GLU A 38 -2.07 35.97 -17.48
N LYS A 39 -1.74 35.58 -18.72
CA LYS A 39 -1.47 34.19 -19.07
C LYS A 39 -0.31 33.62 -18.24
N LEU A 40 0.76 34.40 -18.06
CA LEU A 40 1.91 33.97 -17.26
C LEU A 40 1.54 33.83 -15.78
N SER A 41 0.78 34.77 -15.21
CA SER A 41 0.35 34.68 -13.81
C SER A 41 -0.58 33.48 -13.57
N LEU A 42 -1.54 33.25 -14.48
CA LEU A 42 -2.42 32.07 -14.40
C LEU A 42 -1.62 30.77 -14.53
N ARG A 43 -0.58 30.73 -15.37
CA ARG A 43 0.29 29.56 -15.47
C ARG A 43 1.04 29.31 -14.16
N THR A 44 1.56 30.36 -13.51
CA THR A 44 2.24 30.20 -12.21
C THR A 44 1.27 29.72 -11.13
N ASP A 45 0.03 30.22 -11.12
CA ASP A 45 -0.99 29.78 -10.18
C ASP A 45 -1.39 28.31 -10.40
N ILE A 46 -1.57 27.89 -11.66
CA ILE A 46 -1.85 26.48 -11.99
C ILE A 46 -0.71 25.58 -11.51
N MET A 47 0.55 25.99 -11.70
CA MET A 47 1.71 25.21 -11.23
C MET A 47 1.74 25.11 -9.70
N ARG A 48 1.47 26.21 -8.99
CA ARG A 48 1.36 26.22 -7.53
C ARG A 48 0.25 25.29 -7.03
N ILE A 49 -0.97 25.41 -7.57
CA ILE A 49 -2.11 24.58 -7.17
C ILE A 49 -1.82 23.10 -7.45
N ARG A 50 -1.16 22.77 -8.56
CA ARG A 50 -0.76 21.38 -8.85
C ARG A 50 0.21 20.84 -7.81
N ALA A 51 1.22 21.61 -7.42
CA ALA A 51 2.16 21.22 -6.38
C ALA A 51 1.46 21.03 -5.02
N GLU A 52 0.54 21.93 -4.65
CA GLU A 52 -0.27 21.78 -3.43
C GLU A 52 -1.12 20.51 -3.47
N ARG A 53 -1.78 20.22 -4.60
CA ARG A 53 -2.60 19.01 -4.77
C ARG A 53 -1.76 17.74 -4.69
N GLU A 54 -0.57 17.75 -5.24
CA GLU A 54 0.37 16.62 -5.17
C GLU A 54 0.79 16.36 -3.71
N GLN A 55 1.14 17.42 -2.95
CA GLN A 55 1.45 17.27 -1.53
C GLN A 55 0.27 16.71 -0.72
N VAL A 56 -0.95 17.15 -1.02
CA VAL A 56 -2.16 16.61 -0.37
C VAL A 56 -2.37 15.15 -0.74
N ALA A 57 -2.21 14.78 -2.01
CA ALA A 57 -2.33 13.39 -2.47
C ALA A 57 -1.35 12.46 -1.73
N LEU A 58 -0.08 12.87 -1.58
CA LEU A 58 0.92 12.11 -0.83
C LEU A 58 0.52 11.90 0.64
N LYS A 59 -0.03 12.94 1.28
CA LYS A 59 -0.53 12.84 2.66
C LYS A 59 -1.74 11.91 2.76
N MET A 60 -2.65 11.98 1.79
CA MET A 60 -3.82 11.10 1.72
C MET A 60 -3.40 9.64 1.56
N ASP A 61 -2.43 9.35 0.69
CA ASP A 61 -1.94 7.99 0.49
C ASP A 61 -1.26 7.44 1.75
N ALA A 62 -0.49 8.27 2.47
CA ALA A 62 0.09 7.88 3.76
C ALA A 62 -0.99 7.54 4.81
N VAL A 63 -2.07 8.31 4.89
CA VAL A 63 -3.20 8.03 5.78
C VAL A 63 -3.92 6.76 5.34
N ARG A 64 -4.14 6.57 4.04
CA ARG A 64 -4.79 5.37 3.49
C ARG A 64 -4.02 4.11 3.85
N ILE A 65 -2.70 4.10 3.64
CA ILE A 65 -1.85 2.94 3.97
C ILE A 65 -1.95 2.62 5.47
N ARG A 66 -1.84 3.63 6.35
CA ARG A 66 -1.96 3.43 7.80
C ARG A 66 -3.33 2.87 8.20
N HIS A 67 -4.39 3.39 7.60
CA HIS A 67 -5.75 2.90 7.86
C HIS A 67 -5.92 1.45 7.38
N GLU A 68 -5.44 1.11 6.19
CA GLU A 68 -5.52 -0.24 5.65
C GLU A 68 -4.76 -1.25 6.52
N THR A 69 -3.56 -0.90 6.98
CA THR A 69 -2.78 -1.74 7.90
C THR A 69 -3.51 -1.93 9.24
N ALA A 70 -4.05 -0.86 9.83
CA ALA A 70 -4.77 -0.92 11.09
C ALA A 70 -6.08 -1.70 10.95
N SER A 71 -6.80 -1.52 9.85
CA SER A 71 -8.04 -2.25 9.56
C SER A 71 -7.78 -3.74 9.38
N LYS A 72 -6.68 -4.11 8.70
CA LYS A 72 -6.29 -5.51 8.53
C LYS A 72 -5.91 -6.15 9.87
N GLU A 73 -5.14 -5.45 10.69
CA GLU A 73 -4.80 -5.93 12.04
C GLU A 73 -6.05 -6.08 12.91
N SER A 74 -6.96 -5.10 12.89
CA SER A 74 -8.22 -5.16 13.61
C SER A 74 -9.09 -6.33 13.15
N LEU A 75 -9.18 -6.57 11.84
CA LEU A 75 -9.94 -7.69 11.28
C LEU A 75 -9.32 -9.03 11.70
N ASN A 76 -8.00 -9.15 11.66
CA ASN A 76 -7.29 -10.34 12.12
C ASN A 76 -7.53 -10.59 13.62
N ARG A 77 -7.49 -9.55 14.45
CA ARG A 77 -7.77 -9.66 15.89
C ARG A 77 -9.21 -10.06 16.16
N LEU A 78 -10.17 -9.53 15.40
CA LEU A 78 -11.57 -9.90 15.51
C LEU A 78 -11.81 -11.34 15.06
N GLY A 79 -11.18 -11.77 13.96
CA GLY A 79 -11.19 -13.16 13.52
C GLY A 79 -10.58 -14.10 14.56
N LEU A 80 -9.43 -13.73 15.14
CA LEU A 80 -8.81 -14.50 16.22
C LEU A 80 -9.72 -14.59 17.45
N SER A 81 -10.32 -13.48 17.87
CA SER A 81 -11.28 -13.46 18.98
C SER A 81 -12.45 -14.40 18.70
N SER A 82 -13.06 -14.32 17.52
CA SER A 82 -14.15 -15.22 17.13
C SER A 82 -13.72 -16.68 17.18
N THR A 83 -12.52 -17.02 16.67
CA THR A 83 -12.03 -18.41 16.75
C THR A 83 -11.74 -18.86 18.17
N MET A 84 -11.32 -17.94 19.06
CA MET A 84 -11.11 -18.26 20.48
C MET A 84 -12.45 -18.51 21.18
N ASP A 85 -13.45 -17.69 20.90
CA ASP A 85 -14.82 -17.88 21.41
C ASP A 85 -15.41 -19.22 20.92
N ASP A 86 -15.19 -19.58 19.66
CA ASP A 86 -15.60 -20.88 19.11
C ASP A 86 -14.91 -22.06 19.81
N ILE A 87 -13.61 -21.92 20.11
CA ILE A 87 -12.85 -22.93 20.87
C ILE A 87 -13.37 -23.04 22.30
N GLU A 88 -13.62 -21.91 22.97
CA GLU A 88 -14.17 -21.90 24.33
C GLU A 88 -15.53 -22.59 24.37
N LEU A 89 -16.41 -22.27 23.42
CA LEU A 89 -17.70 -22.93 23.27
C LEU A 89 -17.56 -24.44 23.01
N ALA A 90 -16.62 -24.84 22.15
CA ALA A 90 -16.36 -26.27 21.89
C ALA A 90 -15.86 -27.00 23.14
N ILE A 91 -15.01 -26.35 23.95
CA ILE A 91 -14.53 -26.89 25.22
C ILE A 91 -15.67 -27.00 26.24
N GLU A 92 -16.50 -25.97 26.39
CA GLU A 92 -17.66 -25.99 27.29
C GLU A 92 -18.66 -27.08 26.90
N ASN A 93 -18.94 -27.22 25.61
CA ASN A 93 -19.77 -28.30 25.07
C ASN A 93 -19.16 -29.67 25.33
N GLY A 94 -17.83 -29.81 25.16
CA GLY A 94 -17.12 -31.06 25.46
C GLY A 94 -17.13 -31.42 26.94
N LYS A 95 -17.01 -30.44 27.84
CA LYS A 95 -17.10 -30.64 29.30
C LYS A 95 -18.53 -30.97 29.77
N SER A 96 -19.52 -30.41 29.10
CA SER A 96 -20.95 -30.62 29.42
C SER A 96 -21.53 -31.85 28.71
N ALA A 97 -20.76 -32.48 27.82
CA ALA A 97 -21.18 -33.67 27.11
C ALA A 97 -21.31 -34.86 28.08
N PRO A 98 -22.34 -35.71 27.91
CA PRO A 98 -22.46 -36.94 28.66
C PRO A 98 -21.29 -37.88 28.36
N ASP A 99 -20.98 -38.78 29.30
CA ASP A 99 -19.94 -39.80 29.11
C ASP A 99 -20.14 -40.56 27.79
N LEU A 100 -19.05 -40.66 27.03
CA LEU A 100 -19.03 -41.32 25.73
C LEU A 100 -19.54 -42.76 25.86
N ASN A 101 -20.33 -43.21 24.90
CA ASN A 101 -20.72 -44.61 24.87
C ASN A 101 -19.48 -45.50 24.57
N PRO A 102 -19.51 -46.80 24.92
CA PRO A 102 -18.31 -47.66 24.84
C PRO A 102 -17.71 -47.79 23.43
N LYS A 103 -18.51 -47.54 22.38
CA LYS A 103 -18.04 -47.55 20.99
C LYS A 103 -17.32 -46.25 20.62
N GLU A 104 -17.88 -45.10 21.01
CA GLU A 104 -17.27 -43.78 20.82
C GLU A 104 -15.97 -43.63 21.63
N GLN A 105 -15.95 -44.18 22.84
CA GLN A 105 -14.77 -44.14 23.71
C GLN A 105 -13.60 -44.94 23.10
N LYS A 106 -13.86 -46.13 22.57
CA LYS A 106 -12.85 -46.91 21.81
C LYS A 106 -12.36 -46.18 20.57
N ALA A 107 -13.24 -45.49 19.85
CA ALA A 107 -12.85 -44.72 18.67
C ALA A 107 -11.94 -43.53 19.05
N ALA A 108 -12.28 -42.82 20.12
CA ALA A 108 -11.46 -41.72 20.64
C ALA A 108 -10.08 -42.23 21.12
N GLU A 109 -10.03 -43.33 21.87
CA GLU A 109 -8.78 -43.97 22.30
C GLU A 109 -7.88 -44.36 21.13
N LEU A 110 -8.45 -44.94 20.06
CA LEU A 110 -7.69 -45.28 18.84
C LEU A 110 -7.10 -44.05 18.16
N SER A 111 -7.87 -42.97 18.02
CA SER A 111 -7.36 -41.71 17.46
C SER A 111 -6.24 -41.08 18.31
N ASN A 112 -6.36 -41.15 19.63
CA ASN A 112 -5.31 -40.71 20.55
C ASN A 112 -4.06 -41.59 20.43
N LEU A 113 -4.24 -42.90 20.21
CA LEU A 113 -3.13 -43.83 20.01
C LEU A 113 -2.34 -43.51 18.75
N GLU A 114 -3.00 -43.17 17.64
CA GLU A 114 -2.33 -42.76 16.39
C GLU A 114 -1.47 -41.51 16.58
N LEU A 115 -1.97 -40.52 17.33
CA LEU A 115 -1.21 -39.33 17.72
C LEU A 115 0.03 -39.71 18.56
N LEU A 116 -0.13 -40.57 19.56
CA LEU A 116 0.99 -41.05 20.37
C LEU A 116 2.03 -41.82 19.56
N ILE A 117 1.59 -42.67 18.64
CA ILE A 117 2.46 -43.43 17.74
C ILE A 117 3.24 -42.49 16.83
N SER A 118 2.59 -41.48 16.23
CA SER A 118 3.28 -40.50 15.38
C SER A 118 4.36 -39.73 16.16
N ARG A 119 4.07 -39.37 17.42
CA ARG A 119 5.02 -38.70 18.31
C ARG A 119 6.21 -39.61 18.64
N ILE A 120 5.95 -40.85 19.06
CA ILE A 120 7.00 -41.82 19.37
C ILE A 120 7.83 -42.14 18.13
N ALA A 121 7.20 -42.28 16.96
CA ALA A 121 7.89 -42.52 15.69
C ALA A 121 8.83 -41.36 15.34
N SER A 122 8.41 -40.10 15.54
CA SER A 122 9.30 -38.95 15.31
C SER A 122 10.51 -38.93 16.24
N GLN A 123 10.36 -39.36 17.49
CA GLN A 123 11.41 -39.39 18.51
C GLN A 123 12.36 -40.58 18.37
N ALA A 124 11.85 -41.75 17.98
CA ALA A 124 12.62 -42.99 17.90
C ALA A 124 13.16 -43.28 16.50
N SER A 125 12.49 -42.82 15.44
CA SER A 125 12.88 -43.10 14.06
C SER A 125 13.95 -42.14 13.56
N ALA A 126 14.97 -42.70 12.91
CA ALA A 126 15.99 -41.97 12.17
C ALA A 126 15.46 -41.33 10.87
N ALA A 127 14.24 -41.67 10.44
CA ALA A 127 13.60 -41.14 9.24
C ALA A 127 12.85 -39.81 9.44
N SER A 128 12.84 -39.27 10.66
CA SER A 128 12.29 -37.94 10.93
C SER A 128 13.25 -36.84 10.46
N ASP A 129 12.73 -35.65 10.13
CA ASP A 129 13.52 -34.49 9.69
C ASP A 129 14.64 -34.10 10.68
N GLY A 130 14.45 -34.40 11.97
CA GLY A 130 15.45 -34.20 13.03
C GLY A 130 16.29 -35.43 13.38
N GLY A 131 16.09 -36.57 12.71
CA GLY A 131 16.82 -37.83 12.90
C GLY A 131 16.60 -38.56 14.23
N GLY A 132 15.61 -38.14 15.02
CA GLY A 132 15.26 -38.72 16.32
C GLY A 132 16.30 -38.46 17.42
N ASN A 133 15.93 -38.85 18.66
CA ASN A 133 16.73 -38.58 19.86
C ASN A 133 18.12 -39.24 19.82
N LEU A 134 18.23 -40.44 19.22
CA LEU A 134 19.52 -41.14 19.13
C LEU A 134 20.53 -40.39 18.26
N LYS A 135 20.08 -39.75 17.17
CA LYS A 135 20.95 -38.94 16.33
C LYS A 135 21.40 -37.69 17.08
N GLN A 136 20.49 -37.02 17.79
CA GLN A 136 20.84 -35.87 18.63
C GLN A 136 21.91 -36.21 19.68
N VAL A 137 21.79 -37.37 20.34
CA VAL A 137 22.81 -37.84 21.30
C VAL A 137 24.15 -38.15 20.61
N LYS A 138 24.13 -38.75 19.41
CA LYS A 138 25.35 -38.99 18.63
C LYS A 138 26.04 -37.70 18.20
N ASP A 139 25.26 -36.74 17.71
CA ASP A 139 25.77 -35.44 17.27
C ASP A 139 26.34 -34.64 18.45
N PHE A 140 25.71 -34.73 19.62
CA PHE A 140 26.21 -34.16 20.86
C PHE A 140 27.53 -34.82 21.32
N ASN A 141 27.62 -36.15 21.30
CA ASN A 141 28.87 -36.85 21.62
C ASN A 141 29.99 -36.51 20.64
N ALA A 142 29.71 -36.48 19.34
CA ALA A 142 30.68 -36.07 18.32
C ALA A 142 31.12 -34.60 18.48
N PHE A 143 30.28 -33.74 19.05
CA PHE A 143 30.67 -32.40 19.45
C PHE A 143 31.59 -32.40 20.67
N LEU A 144 31.29 -33.20 21.70
CA LEU A 144 32.16 -33.33 22.88
C LEU A 144 33.54 -33.92 22.54
N GLU A 145 33.59 -34.93 21.68
CA GLU A 145 34.85 -35.52 21.21
C GLU A 145 35.72 -34.50 20.47
N ARG A 146 35.12 -33.67 19.61
CA ARG A 146 35.84 -32.57 18.95
C ARG A 146 36.33 -31.51 19.92
N ALA A 147 35.54 -31.18 20.94
CA ALA A 147 35.94 -30.22 21.97
C ALA A 147 37.09 -30.77 22.84
N ALA A 148 37.04 -32.06 23.19
CA ALA A 148 38.11 -32.74 23.92
C ALA A 148 39.42 -32.77 23.11
N ALA A 149 39.36 -33.12 21.82
CA ALA A 149 40.53 -33.16 20.94
C ALA A 149 41.19 -31.78 20.69
N ALA A 150 40.46 -30.68 20.92
CA ALA A 150 41.00 -29.32 20.83
C ALA A 150 41.65 -28.83 22.15
N LEU A 151 41.43 -29.56 23.24
CA LEU A 151 41.95 -29.27 24.58
C LEU A 151 43.19 -30.12 24.94
N GLU A 152 43.43 -31.23 24.23
CA GLU A 152 44.72 -31.95 24.20
C GLU A 152 45.73 -31.27 23.28
#